data_AF-A0A0J6UM86-F1
#
_entry.id   AF-A0A0J6UM86-F1
#
_cell.length_a   1.000
_cell.length_b   1.000
_cell.length_c   1.000
_cell.angle_alpha   90.00
_cell.angle_beta   90.00
_cell.angle_gamma   90.00
#
_symmetry.space_group_name_H-M   'P 1'
#
loop_
_entity.id
_entity.type
_entity.pdbx_description
1 polymer ?
#
loop_
_entity_poly.entity_id
_entity_poly.type
_entity_poly.pdbx_seq_one_letter_code
_entity_poly.pdbx_strand_id
1 'polypeptide(L)'
;MNTDLETVAKERGIKYFLVSYTDLFGTQRAKLVPAAAIASTCRNGAGFAGFATWLDMSPADADLLAVPDAAGLIQLPWKPEVGWLPADLVMGGKPVEQGPRNILKRLIAEAARDGLQMKTGVECEFFLITPDGSEPTR
;
A
#
# COMPACT_ATOMS: atom_id res chain seq x y z
N MET A 1 10.52 6.81 13.82
CA MET A 1 9.50 6.85 14.89
C MET A 1 8.32 6.05 14.41
N ASN A 2 7.82 5.10 15.19
CA ASN A 2 6.66 4.29 14.80
C ASN A 2 5.40 5.13 15.10
N THR A 3 4.74 5.65 14.08
CA THR A 3 3.54 6.48 14.23
C THR A 3 2.40 5.63 14.78
N ASP A 4 1.81 6.04 15.90
CA ASP A 4 0.61 5.38 16.46
C ASP A 4 -0.64 5.79 15.68
N LEU A 5 -1.10 4.90 14.80
CA LEU A 5 -2.26 5.13 13.95
C LEU A 5 -3.59 5.16 14.71
N GLU A 6 -3.70 4.57 15.90
CA GLU A 6 -4.93 4.68 16.69
C GLU A 6 -5.11 6.09 17.26
N THR A 7 -4.04 6.66 17.78
CA THR A 7 -4.03 8.04 18.26
C THR A 7 -4.28 9.02 17.10
N VAL A 8 -3.56 8.85 15.98
CA VAL A 8 -3.77 9.68 14.78
C VAL A 8 -5.21 9.57 14.26
N ALA A 9 -5.81 8.38 14.29
CA ALA A 9 -7.19 8.21 13.86
C ALA A 9 -8.18 9.04 14.70
N LYS A 10 -8.01 9.02 16.02
CA LYS A 10 -8.84 9.78 16.96
C LYS A 10 -8.67 11.29 16.74
N GLU A 11 -7.43 11.75 16.65
CA GLU A 11 -7.10 13.18 16.48
C GLU A 11 -7.62 13.74 15.16
N ARG A 12 -7.54 12.96 14.08
CA ARG A 12 -7.89 13.40 12.72
C ARG A 12 -9.29 12.99 12.26
N GLY A 13 -10.05 12.29 13.10
CA GLY A 13 -11.40 11.81 12.77
C GLY A 13 -11.44 10.70 11.71
N ILE A 14 -10.35 9.92 11.57
CA ILE A 14 -10.29 8.78 10.63
C ILE A 14 -11.06 7.60 11.24
N LYS A 15 -12.01 7.07 10.47
CA LYS A 15 -12.84 5.91 10.86
C LYS A 15 -12.36 4.61 10.23
N TYR A 16 -11.74 4.70 9.06
CA TYR A 16 -11.27 3.54 8.30
C TYR A 16 -9.90 3.77 7.68
N PHE A 17 -9.16 2.70 7.48
CA PHE A 17 -7.88 2.67 6.80
C PHE A 17 -7.94 1.80 5.56
N LEU A 18 -7.54 2.32 4.40
CA LEU A 18 -7.24 1.54 3.22
C LEU A 18 -5.79 1.06 3.31
N VAL A 19 -5.60 -0.15 3.84
CA VAL A 19 -4.29 -0.82 3.79
C VAL A 19 -4.08 -1.34 2.38
N SER A 20 -3.14 -0.75 1.66
CA SER A 20 -3.02 -0.83 0.21
C SER A 20 -1.65 -1.31 -0.22
N TYR A 21 -1.59 -2.14 -1.26
CA TYR A 21 -0.35 -2.49 -1.94
C TYR A 21 -0.54 -2.47 -3.45
N THR A 22 0.58 -2.43 -4.18
CA THR A 22 0.63 -2.48 -5.64
C THR A 22 1.09 -3.87 -6.08
N ASP A 23 0.37 -4.49 -7.02
CA ASP A 23 0.80 -5.78 -7.62
C ASP A 23 1.70 -5.58 -8.86
N LEU A 24 2.13 -6.67 -9.51
CA LEU A 24 3.10 -6.61 -10.61
C LEU A 24 2.61 -5.85 -11.84
N PHE A 25 1.30 -5.68 -12.03
CA PHE A 25 0.73 -4.88 -13.14
C PHE A 25 0.36 -3.46 -12.72
N GLY A 26 0.75 -3.02 -11.52
CA GLY A 26 0.45 -1.69 -11.02
C GLY A 26 -0.94 -1.54 -10.40
N THR A 27 -1.73 -2.62 -10.31
CA THR A 27 -3.09 -2.53 -9.76
C THR A 27 -3.03 -2.26 -8.26
N GLN A 28 -3.81 -1.29 -7.79
CA GLN A 28 -3.95 -1.03 -6.36
C GLN A 28 -4.90 -2.06 -5.72
N ARG A 29 -4.39 -2.79 -4.74
CA ARG A 29 -5.12 -3.79 -3.96
C ARG A 29 -5.25 -3.26 -2.54
N ALA A 30 -6.47 -3.29 -1.98
CA ALA A 30 -6.68 -2.73 -0.64
C ALA A 30 -7.70 -3.51 0.18
N LYS A 31 -7.59 -3.36 1.50
CA LYS A 31 -8.61 -3.79 2.47
C LYS A 31 -9.00 -2.58 3.30
N LEU A 32 -10.31 -2.35 3.44
CA LEU A 32 -10.86 -1.33 4.32
C LEU A 32 -10.91 -1.88 5.75
N VAL A 33 -10.06 -1.34 6.62
CA VAL A 33 -9.89 -1.76 8.02
C VAL A 33 -10.47 -0.69 8.93
N PRO A 34 -11.38 -1.00 9.87
CA PRO A 34 -11.87 0.01 10.82
C PRO A 34 -10.75 0.47 11.74
N ALA A 35 -10.80 1.72 12.20
CA ALA A 35 -9.79 2.28 13.11
C ALA A 35 -9.57 1.42 14.37
N ALA A 36 -10.62 0.75 14.88
CA ALA A 36 -10.54 -0.16 16.01
C ALA A 36 -9.63 -1.40 15.78
N ALA A 37 -9.33 -1.74 14.53
CA ALA A 37 -8.48 -2.87 14.18
C ALA A 37 -7.06 -2.46 13.74
N ILE A 38 -6.78 -1.17 13.55
CA ILE A 38 -5.56 -0.72 12.87
C ILE A 38 -4.29 -1.11 13.63
N ALA A 39 -4.26 -1.03 14.95
CA ALA A 39 -3.09 -1.44 15.72
C ALA A 39 -2.78 -2.93 15.59
N SER A 40 -3.81 -3.78 15.54
CA SER A 40 -3.61 -5.20 15.26
C SER A 40 -3.12 -5.43 13.83
N THR A 41 -3.65 -4.69 12.86
CA THR A 41 -3.23 -4.78 11.46
C THR A 41 -1.79 -4.28 11.26
N CYS A 42 -1.32 -3.29 12.00
CA CYS A 42 0.09 -2.87 11.97
C CYS A 42 1.03 -3.96 12.48
N ARG A 43 0.62 -4.74 13.48
CA ARG A 43 1.43 -5.83 14.03
C ARG A 43 1.41 -7.08 13.16
N ASN A 44 0.24 -7.43 12.64
CA ASN A 44 0.01 -8.74 12.02
C ASN A 44 -0.14 -8.69 10.49
N GLY A 45 -0.30 -7.50 9.92
CA GLY A 45 -0.68 -7.30 8.52
C GLY A 45 -2.17 -7.53 8.25
N ALA A 46 -2.63 -7.05 7.10
CA ALA A 46 -3.94 -7.36 6.54
C ALA A 46 -3.81 -8.57 5.60
N GLY A 47 -4.59 -9.63 5.84
CA GLY A 47 -4.55 -10.86 5.04
C GLY A 47 -5.20 -10.74 3.65
N PHE A 48 -4.55 -11.29 2.65
CA PHE A 48 -5.02 -11.43 1.26
C PHE A 48 -4.65 -12.82 0.73
N ALA A 49 -5.47 -13.38 -0.15
CA ALA A 49 -5.05 -14.50 -0.99
C ALA A 49 -4.17 -13.95 -2.12
N GLY A 50 -2.85 -14.14 -2.04
CA GLY A 50 -1.90 -13.56 -3.00
C GLY A 50 -2.19 -13.96 -4.46
N PHE A 51 -2.60 -15.21 -4.67
CA PHE A 51 -3.04 -15.77 -5.96
C PHE A 51 -4.17 -14.96 -6.63
N ALA A 52 -5.07 -14.35 -5.84
CA ALA A 52 -6.18 -13.56 -6.38
C ALA A 52 -5.73 -12.18 -6.92
N THR A 53 -4.42 -11.92 -6.88
CA THR A 53 -3.78 -10.70 -7.37
C THR A 53 -2.61 -11.06 -8.27
N TRP A 54 -2.02 -10.07 -8.94
CA TRP A 54 -0.93 -10.34 -9.86
C TRP A 54 0.42 -10.41 -9.16
N LEU A 55 0.63 -11.46 -8.37
CA LEU A 55 1.88 -11.72 -7.64
C LEU A 55 2.52 -13.07 -7.99
N ASP A 56 1.99 -13.75 -9.01
CA ASP A 56 2.47 -15.06 -9.47
C ASP A 56 2.56 -16.09 -8.32
N MET A 57 1.41 -16.30 -7.68
CA MET A 57 1.25 -17.17 -6.50
C MET A 57 0.21 -18.24 -6.78
N SER A 58 0.29 -19.35 -6.04
CA SER A 58 -0.65 -20.45 -6.10
C SER A 58 -1.84 -20.25 -5.14
N PRO A 59 -3.04 -20.76 -5.47
CA PRO A 59 -4.15 -20.84 -4.50
C PRO A 59 -3.81 -21.62 -3.22
N ALA A 60 -2.78 -22.47 -3.27
CA ALA A 60 -2.33 -23.27 -2.13
C ALA A 60 -1.30 -22.56 -1.24
N ASP A 61 -0.81 -21.39 -1.65
CA ASP A 61 0.13 -20.61 -0.84
C ASP A 61 -0.57 -20.08 0.41
N ALA A 62 0.22 -19.88 1.47
CA ALA A 62 -0.28 -19.23 2.68
C ALA A 62 -0.74 -17.80 2.40
N ASP A 63 -1.56 -17.25 3.30
CA ASP A 63 -2.02 -15.88 3.18
C ASP A 63 -0.85 -14.89 3.06
N LEU A 64 -1.01 -13.97 2.11
CA LEU A 64 -0.20 -12.78 1.97
C LEU A 64 -0.62 -11.78 3.03
N LEU A 65 0.34 -11.23 3.76
CA LEU A 65 0.12 -10.19 4.77
C LEU A 65 0.63 -8.86 4.24
N ALA A 66 -0.28 -7.91 4.02
CA ALA A 66 0.05 -6.52 3.73
C ALA A 66 0.25 -5.75 5.04
N VAL A 67 1.51 -5.47 5.38
CA VAL A 67 1.90 -4.77 6.61
C VAL A 67 1.97 -3.26 6.35
N PRO A 68 1.06 -2.45 6.91
CA PRO A 68 1.00 -1.02 6.61
C PRO A 68 2.21 -0.26 7.15
N ASP A 69 2.72 0.67 6.34
CA ASP A 69 3.74 1.64 6.73
C ASP A 69 3.06 2.91 7.26
N ALA A 70 3.08 3.06 8.58
CA ALA A 70 2.42 4.18 9.26
C ALA A 70 3.02 5.56 8.90
N ALA A 71 4.27 5.62 8.45
CA ALA A 71 4.88 6.87 7.99
C ALA A 71 4.30 7.34 6.64
N GLY A 72 3.72 6.41 5.86
CA GLY A 72 3.10 6.69 4.57
C GLY A 72 1.62 7.08 4.65
N LEU A 73 1.07 7.36 5.84
CA LEU A 73 -0.34 7.71 6.00
C LEU A 73 -0.71 8.96 5.19
N ILE A 74 -1.75 8.82 4.36
CA ILE A 74 -2.42 9.92 3.68
C ILE A 74 -3.91 9.90 4.06
N GLN A 75 -4.38 10.94 4.74
CA GLN A 75 -5.82 11.13 4.92
C GLN A 75 -6.42 11.61 3.59
N LEU A 76 -7.44 10.91 3.08
CA LEU A 76 -7.98 11.22 1.76
C LEU A 76 -8.63 12.63 1.76
N PRO A 77 -8.17 13.58 0.92
CA PRO A 77 -8.67 14.95 0.97
C PRO A 77 -10.17 15.10 0.67
N TRP A 78 -10.71 14.23 -0.18
CA TRP A 78 -12.12 14.23 -0.57
C TRP A 78 -13.01 13.35 0.33
N LYS A 79 -12.41 12.55 1.22
CA LYS A 79 -13.12 11.66 2.15
C LYS A 79 -12.33 11.51 3.46
N PRO A 80 -12.28 12.56 4.31
CA PRO A 80 -11.34 12.64 5.42
C PRO A 80 -11.52 11.55 6.49
N GLU A 81 -12.67 10.89 6.57
CA GLU A 81 -12.85 9.75 7.46
C GLU A 81 -12.08 8.47 7.04
N VAL A 82 -11.34 8.52 5.93
CA VAL A 82 -10.52 7.42 5.41
C VAL A 82 -9.04 7.81 5.33
N GLY A 83 -8.17 6.99 5.92
CA GLY A 83 -6.72 7.06 5.76
C GLY A 83 -6.21 6.00 4.79
N TRP A 84 -5.42 6.36 3.78
CA TRP A 84 -4.71 5.42 2.93
C TRP A 84 -3.32 5.13 3.49
N LEU A 85 -2.92 3.86 3.46
CA LEU A 85 -1.63 3.39 3.93
C LEU A 85 -0.97 2.49 2.88
N PRO A 86 0.25 2.79 2.43
CA PRO A 86 1.03 1.84 1.64
C PRO A 86 1.48 0.69 2.55
N ALA A 87 1.55 -0.52 2.01
CA ALA A 87 1.95 -1.70 2.76
C ALA A 87 3.11 -2.44 2.09
N ASP A 88 3.98 -3.01 2.92
CA ASP A 88 4.95 -4.02 2.49
C ASP A 88 4.31 -5.41 2.55
N LEU A 89 4.79 -6.30 1.69
CA LEU A 89 4.23 -7.64 1.56
C LEU A 89 5.06 -8.68 2.30
N VAL A 90 4.42 -9.48 3.15
CA VAL A 90 5.06 -10.54 3.94
C VAL A 90 4.29 -11.85 3.78
N MET A 91 4.99 -12.96 3.65
CA MET A 91 4.41 -14.30 3.62
C MET A 91 5.34 -15.28 4.37
N GLY A 92 4.78 -16.11 5.24
CA GLY A 92 5.57 -17.05 6.05
C GLY A 92 6.64 -16.35 6.91
N GLY A 93 6.37 -15.12 7.35
CA GLY A 93 7.31 -14.30 8.14
C GLY A 93 8.47 -13.69 7.33
N LYS A 94 8.49 -13.86 6.00
CA LYS A 94 9.53 -13.30 5.12
C LYS A 94 8.93 -12.26 4.18
N PRO A 95 9.69 -11.22 3.78
CA PRO A 95 9.27 -10.33 2.71
C PRO A 95 8.97 -11.11 1.43
N VAL A 96 7.89 -10.76 0.75
CA VAL A 96 7.59 -11.26 -0.59
C VAL A 96 8.52 -10.56 -1.58
N GLU A 97 9.47 -11.31 -2.15
CA GLU A 97 10.57 -10.74 -2.93
C GLU A 97 10.10 -10.09 -4.22
N GLN A 98 9.05 -10.61 -4.86
CA GLN A 98 8.47 -10.05 -6.08
C GLN A 98 7.54 -8.86 -5.82
N GLY A 99 7.25 -8.51 -4.57
CA GLY A 99 6.41 -7.36 -4.24
C GLY A 99 7.04 -6.05 -4.74
N PRO A 100 6.38 -5.25 -5.60
CA PRO A 100 6.99 -4.06 -6.22
C PRO A 100 7.61 -3.08 -5.22
N ARG A 101 6.89 -2.78 -4.12
CA ARG A 101 7.41 -1.92 -3.04
C ARG A 101 8.60 -2.54 -2.32
N ASN A 102 8.57 -3.85 -2.08
CA ASN A 102 9.65 -4.58 -1.42
C ASN A 102 10.93 -4.55 -2.27
N ILE A 103 10.82 -4.79 -3.59
CA ILE A 103 11.94 -4.69 -4.54
C ILE A 103 12.53 -3.28 -4.50
N LEU A 104 11.69 -2.24 -4.62
CA LEU A 104 12.14 -0.86 -4.61
C LEU A 104 12.92 -0.53 -3.33
N LYS A 105 12.40 -0.93 -2.16
CA LYS A 105 13.10 -0.72 -0.88
C LYS A 105 14.44 -1.45 -0.82
N ARG A 106 14.52 -2.68 -1.34
CA ARG A 106 15.77 -3.45 -1.41
C ARG A 106 16.81 -2.73 -2.29
N LEU A 107 16.44 -2.29 -3.48
CA LEU A 107 17.34 -1.60 -4.41
C LEU A 107 17.79 -0.23 -3.89
N ILE A 108 16.90 0.52 -3.23
CA ILE A 108 17.28 1.77 -2.55
C ILE A 108 18.30 1.50 -1.44
N ALA A 109 18.12 0.43 -0.66
CA ALA A 109 19.06 0.06 0.39
C ALA A 109 20.41 -0.41 -0.17
N GLU A 110 20.42 -1.11 -1.32
CA GLU A 110 21.65 -1.46 -2.05
C GLU A 110 22.40 -0.20 -2.48
N ALA A 111 21.75 0.72 -3.18
CA ALA A 111 22.36 1.99 -3.58
C ALA A 111 22.91 2.79 -2.38
N ALA A 112 22.19 2.81 -1.27
CA ALA A 112 22.64 3.49 -0.05
C ALA A 112 23.92 2.87 0.55
N ARG A 113 24.11 1.54 0.45
CA ARG A 113 25.36 0.89 0.89
C ARG A 113 26.56 1.30 0.03
N ASP A 114 26.32 1.67 -1.22
CA ASP A 114 27.33 2.19 -2.13
C ASP A 114 27.53 3.71 -1.98
N GLY A 115 26.90 4.34 -0.98
CA GLY A 115 26.99 5.78 -0.74
C GLY A 115 26.11 6.63 -1.67
N LEU A 116 25.18 6.01 -2.40
CA LEU A 116 24.29 6.68 -3.35
C LEU A 116 22.90 6.90 -2.77
N GLN A 117 22.31 8.07 -3.03
CA GLN A 117 20.91 8.36 -2.68
C GLN A 117 20.07 8.53 -3.94
N MET A 118 19.17 7.58 -4.20
CA MET A 118 18.23 7.69 -5.32
C MET A 118 17.15 8.74 -5.05
N LYS A 119 16.93 9.63 -6.02
CA LYS A 119 15.83 10.60 -6.05
C LYS A 119 15.29 10.66 -7.48
N THR A 120 13.98 10.76 -7.64
CA THR A 120 13.35 10.86 -8.95
C THR A 120 12.08 11.71 -8.87
N GLY A 121 11.66 12.25 -10.02
CA GLY A 121 10.39 12.93 -10.22
C GLY A 121 9.59 12.20 -11.30
N VAL A 122 8.27 12.34 -11.26
CA VAL A 122 7.37 11.75 -12.26
C VAL A 122 6.46 12.83 -12.83
N GLU A 123 6.27 12.83 -14.14
CA GLU A 123 5.31 13.68 -14.85
C GLU A 123 4.15 12.78 -15.31
N CYS A 124 3.12 12.66 -14.46
CA CYS A 124 2.00 11.77 -14.69
C CYS A 124 0.92 12.43 -15.55
N GLU A 125 1.14 12.48 -16.87
CA GLU A 125 0.10 12.90 -17.81
C GLU A 125 -1.12 11.96 -17.74
N PHE A 126 -2.33 12.54 -17.88
CA PHE A 126 -3.57 11.79 -17.94
C PHE A 126 -4.60 12.51 -18.80
N PHE A 127 -5.57 11.77 -19.32
CA PHE A 127 -6.71 12.31 -20.07
C PHE A 127 -7.95 12.36 -19.18
N LEU A 128 -8.76 13.41 -19.35
CA LEU A 128 -10.15 13.40 -18.89
C LEU A 128 -11.02 12.92 -20.06
N ILE A 129 -11.83 11.89 -19.82
CA ILE A 129 -12.66 11.20 -20.81
C ILE A 129 -14.07 10.99 -20.28
N THR A 130 -15.02 10.72 -21.18
CA THR A 130 -16.38 10.33 -20.80
C THR A 130 -16.36 9.03 -19.99
N PRO A 131 -17.37 8.78 -19.13
CA PRO A 131 -17.39 7.57 -18.31
C PRO A 131 -17.36 6.25 -19.08
N ASP A 132 -17.85 6.23 -20.34
CA ASP A 132 -17.78 5.07 -21.24
C ASP A 132 -16.47 5.00 -22.05
N GLY A 133 -15.62 6.01 -21.91
CA GLY A 133 -14.32 6.12 -22.57
C GLY A 133 -14.38 6.39 -24.08
N SER A 134 -15.54 6.76 -24.61
CA SER A 134 -15.71 6.98 -26.05
C SER A 134 -15.04 8.26 -26.57
N GLU A 135 -14.93 9.31 -25.76
CA GLU A 135 -14.31 10.58 -26.16
C GLU A 135 -13.68 11.36 -24.98
N PRO A 136 -12.73 12.30 -25.25
CA PRO A 136 -12.24 13.23 -24.23
C PRO A 136 -13.36 14.17 -23.73
N THR A 137 -13.38 14.49 -22.43
CA THR A 137 -14.25 15.56 -21.92
C THR A 137 -13.72 16.91 -22.38
N ARG A 138 -14.57 17.70 -23.03
CA ARG A 138 -14.26 19.08 -23.45
C ARG A 138 -14.19 20.03 -22.26
#